data_AF-A0A9E3D7T2-F1
#
_entry.id   AF-A0A9E3D7T2-F1
#
_cell.length_a   1.000
_cell.length_b   1.000
_cell.length_c   1.000
_cell.angle_alpha   90.00
_cell.angle_beta   90.00
_cell.angle_gamma   90.00
#
_symmetry.space_group_name_H-M   'P 1'
#
loop_
_entity.id
_entity.type
_entity.pdbx_description
1 polymer ?
#
loop_
_entity_poly.entity_id
_entity_poly.type
_entity_poly.pdbx_seq_one_letter_code
_entity_poly.pdbx_strand_id
1 'polypeptide(L)'
;LQIDSANGSISIDRSRLTINPIHLSHGNGHADALVQLDFVRPQIITASLEATDWPVDVAAAHANISALTDPLMIDTQAQTVRGKLTFNSAIDYQSRSLAKAAGTISLAGQTATLQQFAAEAMDGIITGTATYTLNAPLASRAQFIWTGINLNTLSPYEERLKTAGGSFSGRAVLEPDSSARALAPLLLTIDAKGLNTHLGPIDIGGIHLPIAVDADRAVIDNGQIDIADGTIQNIFGRVSRHDDDTLSAQLDLTLHELDVDQLINEVEMSSASGDDKATTKNQKSAYPGRLNGDINLVGDPRYPFSLYGHATLHLHDSDLGNFGPFAALYNTMHLGGGPAKPIGNGWVEARYDNDQFIISSLHYFNRGTYAYGLATVHDLRKYPKSSLEGTLAGTFRPLSEIKLPFFADADQIFSVLQSNLTSIVLDGTIEKPKYTQQAASELGSAMRRFLLGDATSK
;
A
#
# COMPACT_ATOMS: atom_id res chain seq x y z
N LEU A 1 -11.77 -6.57 -27.63
CA LEU A 1 -11.99 -7.88 -28.26
C LEU A 1 -11.02 -7.99 -29.42
N GLN A 2 -9.99 -8.83 -29.27
CA GLN A 2 -9.11 -9.21 -30.36
C GLN A 2 -9.73 -10.44 -31.06
N ILE A 3 -9.67 -10.50 -32.39
CA ILE A 3 -10.26 -11.57 -33.20
C ILE A 3 -9.25 -11.90 -34.29
N ASP A 4 -8.82 -13.16 -34.37
CA ASP A 4 -7.84 -13.61 -35.37
C ASP A 4 -8.53 -14.00 -36.67
N SER A 5 -9.69 -14.65 -36.56
CA SER A 5 -10.52 -15.00 -37.71
C SER A 5 -12.00 -14.91 -37.39
N ALA A 6 -12.78 -14.55 -38.41
CA ALA A 6 -14.24 -14.48 -38.35
C ALA A 6 -14.81 -14.99 -39.67
N ASN A 7 -15.64 -16.04 -39.61
CA ASN A 7 -16.32 -16.60 -40.76
C ASN A 7 -17.82 -16.67 -40.49
N GLY A 8 -18.65 -16.27 -41.44
CA GLY A 8 -20.08 -16.45 -41.26
C GLY A 8 -20.87 -16.40 -42.54
N SER A 9 -22.11 -16.88 -42.45
CA SER A 9 -23.07 -16.87 -43.56
C SER A 9 -24.13 -15.81 -43.33
N ILE A 10 -24.40 -15.03 -44.37
CA ILE A 10 -25.48 -14.04 -44.38
C ILE A 10 -26.64 -14.64 -45.17
N SER A 11 -27.83 -14.62 -44.56
CA SER A 11 -29.07 -14.99 -45.22
C SER A 11 -30.08 -13.85 -45.06
N ILE A 12 -30.83 -13.59 -46.13
CA ILE A 12 -31.89 -12.59 -46.14
C ILE A 12 -33.16 -13.32 -46.51
N ASP A 13 -34.18 -13.22 -45.66
CA ASP A 13 -35.55 -13.57 -46.00
C ASP A 13 -36.40 -12.30 -46.14
N ARG A 14 -37.69 -12.46 -46.44
CA ARG A 14 -38.61 -11.33 -46.74
C ARG A 14 -38.68 -10.26 -45.63
N SER A 15 -38.32 -10.59 -44.40
CA SER A 15 -38.45 -9.68 -43.24
C SER A 15 -37.23 -9.64 -42.32
N ARG A 16 -36.23 -10.50 -42.52
CA ARG A 16 -35.13 -10.67 -41.59
C ARG A 16 -33.80 -10.83 -42.32
N LEU A 17 -32.79 -10.12 -41.83
CA LEU A 17 -31.39 -10.39 -42.08
C LEU A 17 -30.88 -11.28 -40.95
N THR A 18 -30.36 -12.46 -41.27
CA THR A 18 -29.75 -13.37 -40.29
C THR A 18 -28.30 -13.62 -40.68
N ILE A 19 -27.39 -13.35 -39.75
CA ILE A 19 -25.98 -13.71 -39.85
C ILE A 19 -25.77 -14.90 -38.90
N ASN A 20 -25.68 -16.11 -39.45
CA ASN A 20 -25.61 -17.35 -38.67
C ASN A 20 -25.06 -18.52 -39.52
N PRO A 21 -24.11 -19.32 -38.99
CA PRO A 21 -23.28 -19.04 -37.81
C PRO A 21 -22.24 -17.95 -38.08
N ILE A 22 -21.82 -17.22 -37.05
CA ILE A 22 -20.59 -16.42 -37.03
C ILE A 22 -19.58 -17.15 -36.16
N HIS A 23 -18.64 -17.85 -36.79
CA HIS A 23 -17.53 -18.51 -36.12
C HIS A 23 -16.41 -17.50 -35.91
N LEU A 24 -16.01 -17.29 -34.66
CA LEU A 24 -14.91 -16.43 -34.24
C LEU A 24 -13.82 -17.29 -33.60
N SER A 25 -12.56 -16.95 -33.85
CA SER A 25 -11.42 -17.56 -33.17
C SER A 25 -10.43 -16.50 -32.71
N HIS A 26 -9.83 -16.70 -31.54
CA HIS A 26 -8.71 -15.88 -31.07
C HIS A 26 -7.82 -16.70 -30.13
N GLY A 27 -6.55 -16.87 -30.49
CA GLY A 27 -5.64 -17.79 -29.79
C GLY A 27 -6.21 -19.20 -29.75
N ASN A 28 -6.39 -19.75 -28.53
CA ASN A 28 -7.01 -21.06 -28.31
C ASN A 28 -8.54 -20.98 -28.11
N GLY A 29 -9.11 -19.77 -28.06
CA GLY A 29 -10.52 -19.53 -27.81
C GLY A 29 -11.35 -19.54 -29.08
N HIS A 30 -12.61 -19.97 -28.93
CA HIS A 30 -13.58 -20.05 -30.01
C HIS A 30 -14.91 -19.45 -29.56
N ALA A 31 -15.64 -18.82 -30.48
CA ALA A 31 -16.98 -18.36 -30.18
C ALA A 31 -17.92 -18.48 -31.40
N ASP A 32 -19.14 -18.89 -31.14
CA ASP A 32 -20.23 -18.92 -32.09
C ASP A 32 -21.22 -17.80 -31.76
N ALA A 33 -21.45 -16.92 -32.72
CA ALA A 33 -22.43 -15.85 -32.59
C ALA A 33 -23.52 -15.95 -33.65
N LEU A 34 -24.71 -15.49 -33.28
CA LEU A 34 -25.85 -15.32 -34.17
C LEU A 34 -26.33 -13.88 -34.03
N VAL A 35 -26.57 -13.21 -35.16
CA VAL A 35 -27.14 -11.85 -35.19
C VAL A 35 -28.33 -11.85 -36.12
N GLN A 36 -29.46 -11.33 -35.66
CA GLN A 36 -30.69 -11.17 -36.41
C GLN A 36 -31.16 -9.71 -36.35
N LEU A 37 -31.48 -9.17 -37.52
CA LEU A 37 -32.07 -7.85 -37.69
C LEU A 37 -33.45 -8.02 -38.34
N ASP A 38 -34.49 -7.51 -37.66
CA ASP A 38 -35.87 -7.48 -38.16
C ASP A 38 -36.08 -6.21 -39.00
N PHE A 39 -36.33 -6.32 -40.30
CA PHE A 39 -36.53 -5.14 -41.16
C PHE A 39 -37.84 -4.40 -40.86
N VAL A 40 -38.80 -5.04 -40.18
CA VAL A 40 -40.03 -4.38 -39.71
C VAL A 40 -39.73 -3.50 -38.49
N ARG A 41 -38.73 -3.87 -37.69
CA ARG A 41 -38.28 -3.15 -36.49
C ARG A 41 -36.75 -3.09 -36.48
N PRO A 42 -36.12 -2.31 -37.38
CA PRO A 42 -34.67 -2.31 -37.58
C PRO A 42 -33.88 -1.81 -36.36
N GLN A 43 -34.55 -1.16 -35.41
CA GLN A 43 -33.97 -0.79 -34.13
C GLN A 43 -33.75 -1.99 -33.20
N ILE A 44 -34.46 -3.11 -33.43
CA ILE A 44 -34.35 -4.34 -32.63
C ILE A 44 -33.38 -5.31 -33.29
N ILE A 45 -32.28 -5.58 -32.59
CA ILE A 45 -31.27 -6.57 -32.95
C ILE A 45 -31.38 -7.72 -31.95
N THR A 46 -31.50 -8.96 -32.43
CA THR A 46 -31.37 -10.14 -31.58
C THR A 46 -29.99 -10.73 -31.77
N ALA A 47 -29.24 -10.93 -30.69
CA ALA A 47 -27.90 -11.50 -30.74
C ALA A 47 -27.75 -12.64 -29.73
N SER A 48 -27.04 -13.71 -30.08
CA SER A 48 -26.56 -14.70 -29.12
C SER A 48 -25.09 -14.99 -29.38
N LEU A 49 -24.42 -15.45 -28.33
CA LEU A 49 -22.99 -15.72 -28.25
C LEU A 49 -22.80 -16.94 -27.33
N GLU A 50 -22.06 -17.91 -27.83
CA GLU A 50 -21.48 -19.02 -27.09
C GLU A 50 -19.96 -18.98 -27.30
N ALA A 51 -19.21 -18.66 -26.26
CA ALA A 51 -17.77 -18.56 -26.27
C ALA A 51 -17.17 -19.62 -25.35
N THR A 52 -16.11 -20.27 -25.79
CA THR A 52 -15.34 -21.26 -25.02
C THR A 52 -13.88 -20.86 -25.01
N ASP A 53 -13.30 -20.84 -23.80
CA ASP A 53 -11.88 -20.52 -23.55
C ASP A 53 -11.40 -19.25 -24.26
N TRP A 54 -12.27 -18.24 -24.35
CA TRP A 54 -11.94 -16.98 -25.00
C TRP A 54 -10.90 -16.22 -24.18
N PRO A 55 -9.70 -15.95 -24.72
CA PRO A 55 -8.66 -15.30 -23.93
C PRO A 55 -8.99 -13.82 -23.72
N VAL A 56 -8.74 -13.36 -22.50
CA VAL A 56 -8.91 -11.97 -22.06
C VAL A 56 -7.60 -11.51 -21.44
N ASP A 57 -7.09 -10.40 -21.96
CA ASP A 57 -5.92 -9.75 -21.42
C ASP A 57 -6.26 -9.15 -20.06
N VAL A 58 -5.67 -9.71 -19.01
CA VAL A 58 -5.68 -9.16 -17.66
C VAL A 58 -4.27 -8.72 -17.35
N ALA A 59 -4.09 -7.56 -16.71
CA ALA A 59 -2.76 -7.04 -16.43
C ALA A 59 -1.90 -8.11 -15.71
N ALA A 60 -0.78 -8.48 -16.34
CA ALA A 60 0.17 -9.50 -15.89
C ALA A 60 -0.35 -10.95 -15.79
N ALA A 61 -1.58 -11.28 -16.19
CA ALA A 61 -2.13 -12.64 -16.10
C ALA A 61 -2.82 -13.07 -17.40
N HIS A 62 -3.09 -14.37 -17.54
CA HIS A 62 -3.90 -14.91 -18.61
C HIS A 62 -5.24 -15.34 -18.05
N ALA A 63 -6.34 -14.78 -18.56
CA ALA A 63 -7.68 -15.25 -18.22
C ALA A 63 -8.32 -15.87 -19.45
N ASN A 64 -8.95 -17.02 -19.26
CA ASN A 64 -9.82 -17.61 -20.26
C ASN A 64 -11.26 -17.50 -19.76
N ILE A 65 -12.17 -17.13 -20.65
CA ILE A 65 -13.59 -16.96 -20.34
C ILE A 65 -14.40 -17.87 -21.25
N SER A 66 -15.25 -18.70 -20.64
CA SER A 66 -16.33 -19.39 -21.32
C SER A 66 -17.64 -18.68 -20.98
N ALA A 67 -18.43 -18.31 -21.98
CA ALA A 67 -19.62 -17.49 -21.82
C ALA A 67 -20.75 -17.99 -22.71
N LEU A 68 -21.97 -18.03 -22.19
CA LEU A 68 -23.17 -18.42 -22.91
C LEU A 68 -24.25 -17.37 -22.69
N THR A 69 -24.84 -16.89 -23.77
CA THR A 69 -25.97 -15.96 -23.71
C THR A 69 -27.24 -16.61 -24.23
N ASP A 70 -28.36 -16.36 -23.53
CA ASP A 70 -29.67 -16.45 -24.16
C ASP A 70 -29.77 -15.38 -25.25
N PRO A 71 -30.69 -15.50 -26.24
CA PRO A 71 -30.90 -14.45 -27.23
C PRO A 71 -31.13 -13.08 -26.57
N LEU A 72 -30.16 -12.19 -26.75
CA LEU A 72 -30.17 -10.81 -26.29
C LEU A 72 -30.98 -9.98 -27.26
N MET A 73 -32.04 -9.33 -26.78
CA MET A 73 -32.78 -8.34 -27.55
C MET A 73 -32.22 -6.96 -27.26
N ILE A 74 -31.65 -6.31 -28.25
CA ILE A 74 -31.04 -4.99 -28.18
C ILE A 74 -31.93 -4.01 -28.95
N ASP A 75 -32.49 -3.03 -28.26
CA ASP A 75 -33.20 -1.90 -28.87
C ASP A 75 -32.24 -0.71 -28.94
N THR A 76 -31.72 -0.43 -30.13
CA THR A 76 -30.75 0.64 -30.37
C THR A 76 -31.36 2.04 -30.24
N GLN A 77 -32.68 2.16 -30.42
CA GLN A 77 -33.38 3.44 -30.29
C GLN A 77 -33.68 3.75 -28.83
N ALA A 78 -34.21 2.77 -28.09
CA ALA A 78 -34.48 2.91 -26.65
C ALA A 78 -33.21 2.78 -25.78
N GLN A 79 -32.09 2.38 -26.39
CA GLN A 79 -30.82 2.05 -25.74
C GLN A 79 -31.01 0.99 -24.64
N THR A 80 -31.85 -0.02 -24.92
CA THR A 80 -32.14 -1.09 -23.97
C THR A 80 -31.61 -2.43 -24.44
N VAL A 81 -31.32 -3.30 -23.48
CA VAL A 81 -30.98 -4.69 -23.72
C VAL A 81 -31.78 -5.59 -22.79
N ARG A 82 -32.24 -6.73 -23.31
CA ARG A 82 -32.93 -7.77 -22.54
C ARG A 82 -32.34 -9.13 -22.82
N GLY A 83 -32.00 -9.87 -21.78
CA GLY A 83 -31.51 -11.24 -21.90
C GLY A 83 -30.72 -11.68 -20.69
N LYS A 84 -30.04 -12.82 -20.81
CA LYS A 84 -29.23 -13.41 -19.75
C LYS A 84 -27.91 -13.89 -20.32
N LEU A 85 -26.84 -13.68 -19.55
CA LEU A 85 -25.49 -14.13 -19.82
C LEU A 85 -25.05 -14.98 -18.62
N THR A 86 -24.57 -16.19 -18.88
CA THR A 86 -23.89 -17.03 -17.89
C THR A 86 -22.42 -17.12 -18.30
N PHE A 87 -21.50 -17.03 -17.35
CA PHE A 87 -20.08 -17.13 -17.65
C PHE A 87 -19.36 -17.99 -16.60
N ASN A 88 -18.28 -18.61 -17.04
CA ASN A 88 -17.26 -19.23 -16.22
C ASN A 88 -15.91 -18.70 -16.70
N SER A 89 -14.97 -18.47 -15.78
CA SER A 89 -13.63 -18.00 -16.11
C SER A 89 -12.61 -18.71 -15.25
N ALA A 90 -11.46 -18.98 -15.84
CA ALA A 90 -10.25 -19.38 -15.13
C ALA A 90 -9.19 -18.31 -15.36
N ILE A 91 -8.55 -17.87 -14.29
CA ILE A 91 -7.43 -16.94 -14.31
C ILE A 91 -6.20 -17.75 -13.95
N ASP A 92 -5.24 -17.79 -14.86
CA ASP A 92 -3.97 -18.46 -14.69
C ASP A 92 -2.83 -17.42 -14.71
N TYR A 93 -1.85 -17.62 -13.83
CA TYR A 93 -0.62 -16.85 -13.81
C TYR A 93 0.57 -17.81 -13.82
N GLN A 94 1.47 -17.67 -14.79
CA GLN A 94 2.63 -18.59 -14.97
C GLN A 94 2.21 -20.07 -14.99
N SER A 95 1.13 -20.39 -15.71
CA SER A 95 0.55 -21.74 -15.82
C SER A 95 0.03 -22.34 -14.49
N ARG A 96 -0.25 -21.49 -13.50
CA ARG A 96 -0.91 -21.89 -12.23
C ARG A 96 -2.27 -21.24 -12.15
N SER A 97 -3.28 -22.03 -11.77
CA SER A 97 -4.62 -21.51 -11.53
C SER A 97 -4.62 -20.62 -10.30
N LEU A 98 -4.91 -19.33 -10.52
CA LEU A 98 -5.00 -18.31 -9.48
C LEU A 98 -6.44 -18.19 -8.96
N ALA A 99 -7.40 -18.21 -9.89
CA ALA A 99 -8.80 -18.11 -9.56
C ALA A 99 -9.69 -18.81 -10.59
N LYS A 100 -10.86 -19.26 -10.13
CA LYS A 100 -11.97 -19.69 -10.97
C LYS A 100 -13.18 -18.89 -10.57
N ALA A 101 -13.92 -18.36 -11.55
CA ALA A 101 -15.11 -17.56 -11.31
C ALA A 101 -16.27 -18.08 -12.15
N ALA A 102 -17.48 -17.98 -11.63
CA ALA A 102 -18.71 -18.26 -12.32
C ALA A 102 -19.76 -17.23 -11.96
N GLY A 103 -20.63 -16.90 -12.91
CA GLY A 103 -21.69 -15.95 -12.63
C GLY A 103 -22.79 -15.87 -13.67
N THR A 104 -23.82 -15.12 -13.32
CA THR A 104 -25.00 -14.87 -14.16
C THR A 104 -25.32 -13.38 -14.16
N ILE A 105 -25.39 -12.80 -15.35
CA ILE A 105 -25.80 -11.41 -15.59
C ILE A 105 -27.16 -11.41 -16.27
N SER A 106 -28.12 -10.72 -15.69
CA SER A 106 -29.40 -10.41 -16.34
C SER A 106 -29.37 -8.98 -16.87
N LEU A 107 -29.77 -8.84 -18.13
CA LEU A 107 -29.90 -7.58 -18.82
C LEU A 107 -31.39 -7.25 -18.91
N ALA A 108 -31.80 -6.08 -18.40
CA ALA A 108 -33.18 -5.64 -18.43
C ALA A 108 -33.26 -4.11 -18.57
N GLY A 109 -33.67 -3.66 -19.76
CA GLY A 109 -33.74 -2.23 -20.03
C GLY A 109 -32.34 -1.64 -20.13
N GLN A 110 -32.05 -0.65 -19.30
CA GLN A 110 -30.74 0.02 -19.23
C GLN A 110 -29.88 -0.50 -18.06
N THR A 111 -30.25 -1.62 -17.48
CA THR A 111 -29.61 -2.18 -16.29
C THR A 111 -29.04 -3.57 -16.56
N ALA A 112 -27.79 -3.76 -16.17
CA ALA A 112 -27.14 -5.05 -16.07
C ALA A 112 -27.03 -5.46 -14.61
N THR A 113 -27.56 -6.64 -14.25
CA THR A 113 -27.55 -7.15 -12.87
C THR A 113 -26.78 -8.46 -12.81
N LEU A 114 -25.65 -8.46 -12.12
CA LEU A 114 -24.94 -9.67 -11.71
C LEU A 114 -25.71 -10.30 -10.55
N GLN A 115 -26.53 -11.31 -10.86
CA GLN A 115 -27.46 -11.96 -9.93
C GLN A 115 -26.75 -12.89 -8.95
N GLN A 116 -25.74 -13.60 -9.46
CA GLN A 116 -24.92 -14.51 -8.70
C GLN A 116 -23.50 -14.42 -9.26
N PHE A 117 -22.55 -14.24 -8.35
CA PHE A 117 -21.14 -14.36 -8.59
C PHE A 117 -20.55 -15.27 -7.52
N ALA A 118 -19.75 -16.23 -7.94
CA ALA A 118 -18.95 -17.06 -7.06
C ALA A 118 -17.57 -17.23 -7.68
N ALA A 119 -16.53 -17.07 -6.89
CA ALA A 119 -15.17 -17.34 -7.31
C ALA A 119 -14.41 -18.07 -6.21
N GLU A 120 -13.54 -18.99 -6.61
CA GLU A 120 -12.52 -19.59 -5.78
C GLU A 120 -11.20 -18.92 -6.15
N ALA A 121 -10.54 -18.27 -5.20
CA ALA A 121 -9.28 -17.58 -5.43
C ALA A 121 -8.40 -17.71 -4.19
N MET A 122 -7.13 -18.10 -4.39
CA MET A 122 -6.16 -18.21 -3.29
C MET A 122 -6.69 -19.05 -2.10
N ASP A 123 -7.21 -20.24 -2.39
CA ASP A 123 -7.88 -21.16 -1.44
C ASP A 123 -9.13 -20.61 -0.71
N GLY A 124 -9.53 -19.37 -0.98
CA GLY A 124 -10.71 -18.74 -0.42
C GLY A 124 -11.87 -18.67 -1.42
N ILE A 125 -13.01 -18.19 -0.92
CA ILE A 125 -14.25 -18.07 -1.70
C ILE A 125 -14.67 -16.60 -1.72
N ILE A 126 -15.04 -16.10 -2.89
CA ILE A 126 -15.61 -14.77 -3.10
C ILE A 126 -17.03 -14.96 -3.64
N THR A 127 -18.01 -14.28 -3.08
CA THR A 127 -19.39 -14.25 -3.59
C THR A 127 -19.88 -12.82 -3.68
N GLY A 128 -20.85 -12.54 -4.55
CA GLY A 128 -21.38 -11.20 -4.63
C GLY A 128 -22.47 -10.99 -5.67
N THR A 129 -22.93 -9.75 -5.70
CA THR A 129 -23.92 -9.24 -6.65
C THR A 129 -23.55 -7.82 -7.06
N ALA A 130 -24.00 -7.39 -8.23
CA ALA A 130 -23.80 -6.03 -8.70
C ALA A 130 -24.93 -5.60 -9.62
N THR A 131 -25.18 -4.30 -9.66
CA THR A 131 -26.11 -3.64 -10.59
C THR A 131 -25.38 -2.48 -11.23
N TYR A 132 -25.35 -2.47 -12.56
CA TYR A 132 -24.75 -1.42 -13.37
C TYR A 132 -25.82 -0.80 -14.27
N THR A 133 -25.92 0.52 -14.24
CA THR A 133 -26.89 1.26 -15.04
C THR A 133 -26.17 1.96 -16.19
N LEU A 134 -26.45 1.53 -17.43
CA LEU A 134 -25.71 1.91 -18.64
C LEU A 134 -25.72 3.44 -18.88
N ASN A 135 -26.83 4.11 -18.59
CA ASN A 135 -27.00 5.55 -18.76
C ASN A 135 -26.74 6.38 -17.48
N ALA A 136 -26.53 5.70 -16.34
CA ALA A 136 -26.20 6.32 -15.07
C ALA A 136 -25.16 5.47 -14.32
N PRO A 137 -23.91 5.36 -14.81
CA PRO A 137 -22.89 4.52 -14.18
C PRO A 137 -22.65 4.85 -12.70
N LEU A 138 -22.88 6.12 -12.32
CA LEU A 138 -22.79 6.61 -10.95
C LEU A 138 -23.97 6.19 -10.04
N ALA A 139 -24.99 5.53 -10.59
CA ALA A 139 -26.07 4.89 -9.83
C ALA A 139 -25.78 3.41 -9.53
N SER A 140 -24.60 2.90 -9.95
CA SER A 140 -24.24 1.49 -9.80
C SER A 140 -24.09 1.09 -8.34
N ARG A 141 -24.35 -0.19 -8.08
CA ARG A 141 -24.24 -0.80 -6.75
C ARG A 141 -23.51 -2.13 -6.87
N ALA A 142 -22.67 -2.46 -5.91
CA ALA A 142 -22.07 -3.78 -5.84
C ALA A 142 -21.84 -4.21 -4.39
N GLN A 143 -21.93 -5.50 -4.14
CA GLN A 143 -21.58 -6.10 -2.86
C GLN A 143 -20.86 -7.41 -3.09
N PHE A 144 -19.66 -7.52 -2.53
CA PHE A 144 -18.86 -8.73 -2.54
C PHE A 144 -18.45 -9.11 -1.13
N ILE A 145 -18.38 -10.41 -0.86
CA ILE A 145 -17.94 -10.99 0.40
C ILE A 145 -16.89 -12.04 0.04
N TRP A 146 -15.74 -11.99 0.70
CA TRP A 146 -14.72 -13.03 0.59
C TRP A 146 -14.46 -13.68 1.94
N THR A 147 -14.13 -14.97 1.92
CA THR A 147 -13.84 -15.76 3.11
C THR A 147 -12.59 -16.60 2.88
N GLY A 148 -11.65 -16.54 3.82
CA GLY A 148 -10.50 -17.43 3.90
C GLY A 148 -9.48 -17.26 2.76
N ILE A 149 -9.33 -16.06 2.19
CA ILE A 149 -8.30 -15.80 1.17
C ILE A 149 -6.92 -16.01 1.79
N ASN A 150 -6.20 -17.04 1.33
CA ASN A 150 -4.95 -17.53 1.92
C ASN A 150 -3.74 -16.80 1.31
N LEU A 151 -3.05 -15.99 2.12
CA LEU A 151 -1.90 -15.22 1.65
C LEU A 151 -0.67 -16.09 1.35
N ASN A 152 -0.57 -17.29 1.93
CA ASN A 152 0.54 -18.19 1.66
C ASN A 152 0.64 -18.57 0.16
N THR A 153 -0.50 -18.53 -0.55
CA THR A 153 -0.56 -18.82 -1.98
C THR A 153 0.05 -17.73 -2.85
N LEU A 154 0.35 -16.54 -2.29
CA LEU A 154 0.94 -15.41 -3.02
C LEU A 154 2.45 -15.51 -3.17
N SER A 155 3.10 -16.32 -2.34
CA SER A 155 4.56 -16.52 -2.34
C SER A 155 5.18 -16.88 -3.71
N PRO A 156 4.51 -17.59 -4.64
CA PRO A 156 5.07 -17.87 -5.96
C PRO A 156 5.00 -16.70 -6.94
N TYR A 157 4.18 -15.69 -6.66
CA TYR A 157 3.86 -14.62 -7.62
C TYR A 157 4.70 -13.36 -7.43
N GLU A 158 5.05 -13.05 -6.19
CA GLU A 158 5.82 -11.86 -5.85
C GLU A 158 6.83 -12.18 -4.74
N GLU A 159 8.11 -11.86 -4.98
CA GLU A 159 9.21 -12.18 -4.05
C GLU A 159 8.96 -11.53 -2.68
N ARG A 160 8.42 -10.31 -2.67
CA ARG A 160 8.10 -9.56 -1.45
C ARG A 160 6.98 -10.20 -0.62
N LEU A 161 6.18 -11.09 -1.21
CA LEU A 161 5.08 -11.77 -0.52
C LEU A 161 5.45 -13.19 -0.08
N LYS A 162 6.71 -13.61 -0.22
CA LYS A 162 7.16 -14.93 0.26
C LYS A 162 6.99 -15.15 1.76
N THR A 163 6.98 -14.06 2.52
CA THR A 163 6.79 -14.05 3.96
C THR A 163 5.35 -13.72 4.35
N ALA A 164 4.45 -13.55 3.38
CA ALA A 164 3.04 -13.32 3.65
C ALA A 164 2.38 -14.63 4.10
N GLY A 165 1.59 -14.58 5.16
CA GLY A 165 0.89 -15.73 5.69
C GLY A 165 -0.43 -15.37 6.34
N GLY A 166 -1.16 -16.39 6.78
CA GLY A 166 -2.52 -16.27 7.32
C GLY A 166 -3.61 -16.16 6.26
N SER A 167 -4.78 -15.70 6.67
CA SER A 167 -5.94 -15.58 5.77
C SER A 167 -6.79 -14.34 6.04
N PHE A 168 -7.41 -13.81 4.98
CA PHE A 168 -8.31 -12.67 5.06
C PHE A 168 -9.76 -13.04 4.74
N SER A 169 -10.68 -12.45 5.48
CA SER A 169 -12.12 -12.48 5.17
C SER A 169 -12.68 -11.07 5.28
N GLY A 170 -13.71 -10.74 4.50
CA GLY A 170 -14.20 -9.38 4.45
C GLY A 170 -15.33 -9.16 3.47
N ARG A 171 -15.66 -7.90 3.25
CA ARG A 171 -16.67 -7.45 2.31
C ARG A 171 -16.26 -6.14 1.65
N ALA A 172 -16.74 -5.93 0.44
CA ALA A 172 -16.65 -4.68 -0.29
C ALA A 172 -18.05 -4.27 -0.74
N VAL A 173 -18.43 -3.03 -0.50
CA VAL A 173 -19.74 -2.46 -0.86
C VAL A 173 -19.52 -1.19 -1.65
N LEU A 174 -20.03 -1.13 -2.88
CA LEU A 174 -20.07 0.05 -3.72
C LEU A 174 -21.51 0.55 -3.83
N GLU A 175 -21.75 1.83 -3.55
CA GLU A 175 -23.08 2.43 -3.71
C GLU A 175 -23.00 3.94 -3.97
N PRO A 176 -24.08 4.58 -4.47
CA PRO A 176 -24.13 6.03 -4.57
C PRO A 176 -24.00 6.69 -3.20
N ASP A 177 -23.12 7.68 -3.08
CA ASP A 177 -22.96 8.44 -1.84
C ASP A 177 -24.10 9.47 -1.71
N SER A 178 -24.91 9.32 -0.65
CA SER A 178 -26.05 10.19 -0.37
C SER A 178 -25.76 11.23 0.72
N SER A 179 -24.52 11.31 1.20
CA SER A 179 -24.13 12.25 2.23
C SER A 179 -24.19 13.71 1.73
N ALA A 180 -24.54 14.63 2.63
CA ALA A 180 -24.62 16.07 2.30
C ALA A 180 -23.27 16.68 1.89
N ARG A 181 -22.17 15.98 2.17
CA ARG A 181 -20.78 16.37 1.86
C ARG A 181 -20.05 15.24 1.12
N ALA A 182 -20.75 14.55 0.22
CA ALA A 182 -20.17 13.49 -0.58
C ALA A 182 -18.91 13.98 -1.30
N LEU A 183 -17.79 13.28 -1.09
CA LEU A 183 -16.51 13.63 -1.72
C LEU A 183 -16.46 13.20 -3.19
N ALA A 184 -17.28 12.23 -3.56
CA ALA A 184 -17.44 11.68 -4.90
C ALA A 184 -18.84 11.05 -5.03
N PRO A 185 -19.34 10.78 -6.25
CA PRO A 185 -20.69 10.25 -6.46
C PRO A 185 -20.88 8.80 -5.98
N LEU A 186 -19.81 8.00 -5.92
CA LEU A 186 -19.85 6.62 -5.42
C LEU A 186 -19.02 6.49 -4.16
N LEU A 187 -19.45 5.64 -3.23
CA LEU A 187 -18.71 5.22 -2.04
C LEU A 187 -18.46 3.71 -2.10
N LEU A 188 -17.18 3.33 -2.09
CA LEU A 188 -16.71 1.96 -1.94
C LEU A 188 -16.20 1.77 -0.50
N THR A 189 -16.89 0.96 0.30
CA THR A 189 -16.42 0.58 1.65
C THR A 189 -15.82 -0.81 1.61
N ILE A 190 -14.57 -0.95 2.07
CA ILE A 190 -13.86 -2.22 2.22
C ILE A 190 -13.71 -2.50 3.72
N ASP A 191 -14.29 -3.60 4.19
CA ASP A 191 -14.09 -4.12 5.55
C ASP A 191 -13.40 -5.49 5.45
N ALA A 192 -12.25 -5.65 6.07
CA ALA A 192 -11.55 -6.94 6.11
C ALA A 192 -11.02 -7.24 7.51
N LYS A 193 -10.85 -8.53 7.79
CA LYS A 193 -10.22 -9.02 9.01
C LYS A 193 -9.23 -10.14 8.68
N GLY A 194 -8.00 -9.97 9.14
CA GLY A 194 -6.98 -11.00 9.12
C GLY A 194 -7.19 -12.04 10.22
N LEU A 195 -6.87 -13.29 9.91
CA LEU A 195 -6.70 -14.38 10.87
C LEU A 195 -5.27 -14.87 10.76
N ASN A 196 -4.47 -14.57 11.79
CA ASN A 196 -3.02 -14.82 11.84
C ASN A 196 -2.30 -14.26 10.60
N THR A 197 -2.82 -13.15 10.07
CA THR A 197 -2.28 -12.55 8.86
C THR A 197 -1.03 -11.75 9.20
N HIS A 198 0.03 -11.97 8.43
CA HIS A 198 1.29 -11.28 8.60
C HIS A 198 1.98 -11.10 7.25
N LEU A 199 2.89 -10.12 7.19
CA LEU A 199 3.90 -9.94 6.15
C LEU A 199 5.27 -9.91 6.83
N GLY A 200 6.03 -10.99 6.73
CA GLY A 200 7.26 -11.09 7.52
C GLY A 200 6.94 -11.15 9.01
N PRO A 201 7.60 -10.34 9.85
CA PRO A 201 7.29 -10.24 11.26
C PRO A 201 6.14 -9.26 11.55
N ILE A 202 5.58 -8.58 10.53
CA ILE A 202 4.53 -7.58 10.71
C ILE A 202 3.17 -8.25 10.68
N ASP A 203 2.47 -8.23 11.82
CA ASP A 203 1.08 -8.67 11.91
C ASP A 203 0.14 -7.66 11.24
N ILE A 204 -0.89 -8.16 10.57
CA ILE A 204 -1.92 -7.36 9.89
C ILE A 204 -3.29 -7.83 10.39
N GLY A 205 -4.06 -6.91 10.98
CA GLY A 205 -5.34 -7.18 11.61
C GLY A 205 -6.54 -6.79 10.74
N GLY A 206 -7.35 -5.86 11.24
CA GLY A 206 -8.51 -5.31 10.55
C GLY A 206 -8.16 -4.25 9.51
N ILE A 207 -9.02 -4.12 8.51
CA ILE A 207 -8.96 -3.07 7.48
C ILE A 207 -10.36 -2.48 7.37
N HIS A 208 -10.47 -1.16 7.43
CA HIS A 208 -11.69 -0.41 7.14
C HIS A 208 -11.34 0.78 6.25
N LEU A 209 -11.78 0.75 4.98
CA LEU A 209 -11.45 1.78 3.99
C LEU A 209 -12.72 2.27 3.28
N PRO A 210 -13.28 3.41 3.68
CA PRO A 210 -14.26 4.15 2.88
C PRO A 210 -13.56 4.93 1.77
N ILE A 211 -13.88 4.62 0.52
CA ILE A 211 -13.26 5.18 -0.68
C ILE A 211 -14.34 5.85 -1.53
N ALA A 212 -14.37 7.17 -1.56
CA ALA A 212 -15.16 7.95 -2.50
C ALA A 212 -14.55 7.85 -3.91
N VAL A 213 -15.31 7.38 -4.89
CA VAL A 213 -14.85 7.13 -6.27
C VAL A 213 -15.65 7.96 -7.28
N ASP A 214 -14.93 8.54 -8.23
CA ASP A 214 -15.42 9.28 -9.39
C ASP A 214 -14.71 8.78 -10.66
N ALA A 215 -15.02 9.32 -11.83
CA ALA A 215 -14.35 8.97 -13.09
C ALA A 215 -12.83 9.23 -13.05
N ASP A 216 -12.41 10.33 -12.43
CA ASP A 216 -11.03 10.82 -12.48
C ASP A 216 -10.36 10.89 -11.10
N ARG A 217 -11.05 10.41 -10.04
CA ARG A 217 -10.67 10.63 -8.65
C ARG A 217 -11.03 9.45 -7.76
N ALA A 218 -10.15 9.11 -6.83
CA ALA A 218 -10.44 8.28 -5.67
C ALA A 218 -9.98 8.98 -4.39
N VAL A 219 -10.81 8.97 -3.34
CA VAL A 219 -10.53 9.61 -2.05
C VAL A 219 -10.84 8.63 -0.91
N ILE A 220 -9.85 8.28 -0.10
CA ILE A 220 -10.04 7.65 1.21
C ILE A 220 -10.25 8.78 2.23
N ASP A 221 -11.30 8.70 3.03
CA ASP A 221 -11.56 9.65 4.12
C ASP A 221 -11.87 8.90 5.41
N ASN A 222 -10.97 9.00 6.39
CA ASN A 222 -11.05 8.31 7.67
C ASN A 222 -10.93 6.76 7.57
N GLY A 223 -9.94 6.29 6.81
CA GLY A 223 -9.57 4.88 6.77
C GLY A 223 -8.80 4.42 8.01
N GLN A 224 -8.82 3.11 8.26
CA GLN A 224 -8.11 2.45 9.36
C GLN A 224 -7.53 1.10 8.92
N ILE A 225 -6.32 0.80 9.39
CA ILE A 225 -5.65 -0.50 9.22
C ILE A 225 -4.97 -0.88 10.53
N ASP A 226 -5.26 -2.05 11.07
CA ASP A 226 -4.50 -2.61 12.19
C ASP A 226 -3.25 -3.30 11.63
N ILE A 227 -2.08 -2.90 12.12
CA ILE A 227 -0.78 -3.36 11.63
C ILE A 227 0.26 -3.26 12.73
N ALA A 228 1.21 -4.19 12.77
CA ALA A 228 2.31 -4.21 13.74
C ALA A 228 1.83 -4.08 15.19
N ASP A 229 0.81 -4.86 15.61
CA ASP A 229 0.17 -4.77 16.94
C ASP A 229 -0.34 -3.38 17.36
N GLY A 230 -0.48 -2.45 16.42
CA GLY A 230 -1.10 -1.14 16.60
C GLY A 230 -2.06 -0.84 15.47
N THR A 231 -2.31 0.45 15.23
CA THR A 231 -3.29 0.90 14.24
C THR A 231 -2.78 2.12 13.48
N ILE A 232 -2.96 2.13 12.17
CA ILE A 232 -2.94 3.34 11.35
C ILE A 232 -4.37 3.82 11.23
N GLN A 233 -4.66 5.03 11.71
CA GLN A 233 -5.99 5.63 11.75
C GLN A 233 -6.00 6.99 11.05
N ASN A 234 -7.20 7.55 10.85
CA ASN A 234 -7.41 8.81 10.15
C ASN A 234 -6.73 8.84 8.77
N ILE A 235 -6.70 7.70 8.07
CA ILE A 235 -6.08 7.62 6.74
C ILE A 235 -6.92 8.49 5.81
N PHE A 236 -6.31 9.57 5.34
CA PHE A 236 -6.82 10.37 4.26
C PHE A 236 -5.90 10.19 3.05
N GLY A 237 -6.48 9.79 1.93
CA GLY A 237 -5.72 9.56 0.71
C GLY A 237 -6.49 10.10 -0.47
N ARG A 238 -5.84 10.74 -1.42
CA ARG A 238 -6.48 11.19 -2.66
C ARG A 238 -5.57 10.89 -3.82
N VAL A 239 -6.14 10.34 -4.89
CA VAL A 239 -5.52 10.28 -6.21
C VAL A 239 -6.47 10.94 -7.20
N SER A 240 -5.97 11.90 -7.97
CA SER A 240 -6.72 12.59 -9.03
C SER A 240 -5.91 12.68 -10.31
N ARG A 241 -6.58 12.44 -11.44
CA ARG A 241 -6.08 12.63 -12.80
C ARG A 241 -6.44 14.05 -13.28
N HIS A 242 -5.49 14.73 -13.89
CA HIS A 242 -5.69 16.03 -14.54
C HIS A 242 -5.89 15.85 -16.06
N ASP A 243 -6.34 16.91 -16.74
CA ASP A 243 -6.64 16.90 -18.17
C ASP A 243 -5.43 16.55 -19.06
N ASP A 244 -4.21 16.77 -18.56
CA ASP A 244 -2.94 16.43 -19.23
C ASP A 244 -2.44 15.00 -18.91
N ASP A 245 -3.28 14.17 -18.30
CA ASP A 245 -2.99 12.81 -17.83
C ASP A 245 -1.90 12.74 -16.74
N THR A 246 -1.60 13.88 -16.09
CA THR A 246 -0.81 13.88 -14.86
C THR A 246 -1.62 13.32 -13.69
N LEU A 247 -0.96 12.54 -12.84
CA LEU A 247 -1.55 12.05 -11.61
C LEU A 247 -1.01 12.85 -10.44
N SER A 248 -1.92 13.24 -9.55
CA SER A 248 -1.61 13.86 -8.27
C SER A 248 -2.11 12.97 -7.16
N ALA A 249 -1.25 12.69 -6.20
CA ALA A 249 -1.57 11.94 -5.00
C ALA A 249 -1.23 12.75 -3.75
N GLN A 250 -2.05 12.56 -2.72
CA GLN A 250 -1.85 13.03 -1.36
C GLN A 250 -2.19 11.90 -0.40
N LEU A 251 -1.40 11.72 0.65
CA LEU A 251 -1.60 10.76 1.70
C LEU A 251 -1.30 11.43 3.05
N ASP A 252 -2.23 11.34 3.97
CA ASP A 252 -2.13 11.76 5.35
C ASP A 252 -2.54 10.55 6.22
N LEU A 253 -1.74 10.20 7.22
CA LEU A 253 -2.05 9.09 8.11
C LEU A 253 -1.49 9.33 9.51
N THR A 254 -2.21 8.82 10.51
CA THR A 254 -1.80 8.85 11.93
C THR A 254 -1.47 7.44 12.39
N LEU A 255 -0.28 7.25 12.93
CA LEU A 255 0.20 6.01 13.54
C LEU A 255 -0.17 5.99 15.02
N HIS A 256 -0.68 4.86 15.49
CA HIS A 256 -1.01 4.63 16.88
C HIS A 256 -0.43 3.31 17.39
N GLU A 257 0.46 3.39 18.37
CA GLU A 257 0.99 2.24 19.15
C GLU A 257 1.64 1.12 18.30
N LEU A 258 2.23 1.45 17.14
CA LEU A 258 2.87 0.43 16.30
C LEU A 258 4.09 -0.18 17.00
N ASP A 259 4.23 -1.49 16.92
CA ASP A 259 5.31 -2.25 17.54
C ASP A 259 6.62 -2.08 16.76
N VAL A 260 7.60 -1.46 17.42
CA VAL A 260 8.90 -1.14 16.83
C VAL A 260 9.74 -2.39 16.56
N ASP A 261 9.58 -3.45 17.35
CA ASP A 261 10.27 -4.72 17.14
C ASP A 261 9.83 -5.32 15.79
N GLN A 262 8.53 -5.33 15.50
CA GLN A 262 8.04 -5.83 14.22
C GLN A 262 8.55 -4.99 13.04
N LEU A 263 8.51 -3.66 13.15
CA LEU A 263 8.94 -2.75 12.09
C LEU A 263 10.44 -2.86 11.78
N ILE A 264 11.30 -2.87 12.80
CA ILE A 264 12.75 -2.96 12.61
C ILE A 264 13.14 -4.33 12.08
N ASN A 265 12.56 -5.41 12.62
CA ASN A 265 12.88 -6.76 12.15
C ASN A 265 12.50 -6.96 10.69
N GLU A 266 11.42 -6.35 10.19
CA GLU A 266 11.08 -6.41 8.75
C GLU A 266 12.14 -5.72 7.90
N VAL A 267 12.61 -4.53 8.31
CA VAL A 267 13.69 -3.80 7.61
C VAL A 267 14.99 -4.61 7.58
N GLU A 268 15.35 -5.24 8.70
CA GLU A 268 16.53 -6.11 8.79
C GLU A 268 16.41 -7.36 7.90
N MET A 269 15.25 -8.02 7.92
CA MET A 269 14.98 -9.19 7.07
C MET A 269 15.02 -8.84 5.58
N SER A 270 14.46 -7.69 5.21
CA SER A 270 14.46 -7.18 3.83
C SER A 270 15.84 -6.72 3.37
N SER A 271 16.72 -6.29 4.29
CA SER A 271 18.08 -5.84 3.96
C SER A 271 19.12 -6.97 3.91
N ALA A 272 18.85 -8.12 4.55
CA ALA A 272 19.78 -9.23 4.58
C ALA A 272 20.00 -9.84 3.17
N SER A 273 21.26 -9.91 2.72
CA SER A 273 21.65 -10.56 1.46
C SER A 273 21.92 -12.07 1.62
N GLY A 274 21.89 -12.81 0.51
CA GLY A 274 21.64 -14.27 0.45
C GLY A 274 22.48 -15.21 1.32
N ASP A 275 23.73 -14.86 1.64
CA ASP A 275 24.59 -15.70 2.51
C ASP A 275 24.43 -15.38 4.01
N ASP A 276 24.00 -14.16 4.38
CA ASP A 276 23.84 -13.74 5.77
C ASP A 276 22.48 -14.15 6.36
N LYS A 277 21.46 -14.43 5.52
CA LYS A 277 20.11 -14.81 5.96
C LYS A 277 20.06 -16.05 6.86
N ALA A 278 21.03 -16.95 6.76
CA ALA A 278 21.09 -18.17 7.58
C ALA A 278 21.59 -17.88 9.01
N THR A 279 22.48 -16.90 9.18
CA THR A 279 23.10 -16.52 10.46
C THR A 279 22.21 -15.57 11.26
N THR A 280 21.50 -14.63 10.59
CA THR A 280 20.60 -13.67 11.25
C THR A 280 19.37 -14.34 11.88
N LYS A 281 18.95 -15.51 11.39
CA LYS A 281 17.78 -16.25 11.91
C LYS A 281 17.89 -16.64 13.39
N ASN A 282 19.10 -16.75 13.94
CA ASN A 282 19.32 -17.23 15.31
C ASN A 282 19.60 -16.12 16.32
N GLN A 283 19.67 -14.86 15.90
CA GLN A 283 19.95 -13.74 16.80
C GLN A 283 18.88 -12.66 16.60
N LYS A 284 17.65 -12.98 17.03
CA LYS A 284 16.57 -11.98 17.10
C LYS A 284 16.94 -10.97 18.19
N SER A 285 17.47 -9.83 17.79
CA SER A 285 17.58 -8.66 18.66
C SER A 285 16.16 -8.19 18.97
N ALA A 286 15.88 -7.96 20.25
CA ALA A 286 14.61 -7.36 20.67
C ALA A 286 14.75 -5.84 20.66
N TYR A 287 13.82 -5.18 19.97
CA TYR A 287 13.71 -3.72 19.90
C TYR A 287 12.37 -3.26 20.50
N PRO A 288 12.15 -3.45 21.82
CA PRO A 288 10.87 -3.05 22.41
C PRO A 288 10.64 -1.55 22.19
N GLY A 289 9.40 -1.18 21.88
CA GLY A 289 9.00 0.20 21.66
C GLY A 289 7.64 0.31 21.01
N ARG A 290 6.97 1.43 21.26
CA ARG A 290 5.69 1.81 20.65
C ARG A 290 5.84 3.12 19.90
N LEU A 291 5.35 3.13 18.66
CA LEU A 291 5.48 4.25 17.73
C LEU A 291 4.11 4.89 17.47
N ASN A 292 4.03 6.18 17.76
CA ASN A 292 2.94 7.07 17.38
C ASN A 292 3.46 8.11 16.38
N GLY A 293 2.57 8.80 15.67
CA GLY A 293 2.98 9.93 14.85
C GLY A 293 2.07 10.22 13.68
N ASP A 294 2.48 11.17 12.87
CA ASP A 294 1.75 11.60 11.67
C ASP A 294 2.69 11.59 10.48
N ILE A 295 2.19 11.15 9.33
CA ILE A 295 2.91 11.13 8.06
C ILE A 295 2.05 11.80 6.99
N ASN A 296 2.65 12.72 6.27
CA ASN A 296 2.07 13.37 5.09
C ASN A 296 3.00 13.16 3.89
N LEU A 297 2.44 12.74 2.76
CA LEU A 297 3.13 12.56 1.49
C LEU A 297 2.30 13.15 0.34
N VAL A 298 2.95 13.77 -0.63
CA VAL A 298 2.35 14.35 -1.84
C VAL A 298 3.24 14.11 -3.06
N GLY A 299 2.64 13.95 -4.24
CA GLY A 299 3.37 13.86 -5.51
C GLY A 299 2.66 13.00 -6.57
N ASP A 300 3.39 12.56 -7.60
CA ASP A 300 2.85 11.64 -8.62
C ASP A 300 3.12 10.18 -8.19
N PRO A 301 2.07 9.35 -7.96
CA PRO A 301 2.24 7.99 -7.48
C PRO A 301 2.95 7.06 -8.49
N ARG A 302 3.05 7.45 -9.77
CA ARG A 302 3.81 6.72 -10.79
C ARG A 302 5.32 6.86 -10.60
N TYR A 303 5.75 7.92 -9.90
CA TYR A 303 7.14 8.22 -9.61
C TYR A 303 7.32 8.27 -8.09
N PRO A 304 7.27 7.12 -7.38
CA PRO A 304 7.32 7.08 -5.92
C PRO A 304 8.58 7.73 -5.32
N PHE A 305 9.67 7.78 -6.11
CA PHE A 305 10.91 8.45 -5.71
C PHE A 305 10.92 9.98 -5.93
N SER A 306 9.82 10.54 -6.41
CA SER A 306 9.61 11.98 -6.62
C SER A 306 8.53 12.55 -5.70
N LEU A 307 8.11 11.79 -4.69
CA LEU A 307 7.20 12.27 -3.66
C LEU A 307 7.92 13.25 -2.74
N TYR A 308 7.13 14.06 -2.03
CA TYR A 308 7.57 14.97 -0.99
C TYR A 308 6.71 14.80 0.24
N GLY A 309 7.27 15.01 1.42
CA GLY A 309 6.46 14.92 2.62
C GLY A 309 7.23 15.09 3.91
N HIS A 310 6.50 14.99 5.01
CA HIS A 310 7.03 15.11 6.35
C HIS A 310 6.43 14.03 7.26
N ALA A 311 7.19 13.68 8.29
CA ALA A 311 6.77 12.75 9.31
C ALA A 311 7.21 13.29 10.68
N THR A 312 6.29 13.25 11.64
CA THR A 312 6.58 13.51 13.04
C THR A 312 6.25 12.24 13.81
N LEU A 313 7.27 11.63 14.42
CA LEU A 313 7.15 10.34 15.07
C LEU A 313 7.48 10.49 16.55
N HIS A 314 6.75 9.78 17.40
CA HIS A 314 6.94 9.71 18.83
C HIS A 314 7.15 8.25 19.23
N LEU A 315 8.23 8.01 19.95
CA LEU A 315 8.59 6.71 20.47
C LEU A 315 8.39 6.73 21.99
N HIS A 316 7.76 5.72 22.55
CA HIS A 316 7.69 5.51 24.00
C HIS A 316 7.81 4.03 24.34
N ASP A 317 7.92 3.75 25.64
CA ASP A 317 8.09 2.40 26.19
C ASP A 317 9.14 1.58 25.42
N SER A 318 10.30 2.19 25.17
CA SER A 318 11.28 1.66 24.23
C SER A 318 12.66 1.37 24.84
N ASP A 319 13.40 0.45 24.21
CA ASP A 319 14.85 0.29 24.42
C ASP A 319 15.58 0.06 23.10
N LEU A 320 16.10 1.14 22.52
CA LEU A 320 16.91 1.10 21.31
C LEU A 320 18.39 0.76 21.58
N GLY A 321 18.76 0.32 22.79
CA GLY A 321 20.15 0.03 23.14
C GLY A 321 20.83 -1.06 22.31
N ASN A 322 20.05 -1.91 21.63
CA ASN A 322 20.54 -2.92 20.69
C ASN A 322 20.50 -2.45 19.23
N PHE A 323 19.87 -1.30 18.93
CA PHE A 323 19.79 -0.77 17.58
C PHE A 323 21.11 -0.08 17.22
N GLY A 324 21.70 -0.44 16.08
CA GLY A 324 23.10 -0.17 15.72
C GLY A 324 23.66 1.21 16.12
N PRO A 325 23.05 2.33 15.68
CA PRO A 325 23.46 3.68 16.07
C PRO A 325 23.51 3.94 17.58
N PHE A 326 22.47 3.56 18.31
CA PHE A 326 22.36 3.79 19.75
C PHE A 326 23.23 2.81 20.53
N ALA A 327 23.36 1.57 20.06
CA ALA A 327 24.28 0.59 20.60
C ALA A 327 25.72 1.11 20.52
N ALA A 328 26.13 1.65 19.37
CA ALA A 328 27.46 2.26 19.18
C ALA A 328 27.66 3.43 20.15
N LEU A 329 26.70 4.36 20.23
CA LEU A 329 26.76 5.50 21.14
C LEU A 329 26.87 5.06 22.61
N TYR A 330 26.01 4.16 23.06
CA TYR A 330 26.02 3.67 24.45
C TYR A 330 27.29 2.91 24.78
N ASN A 331 27.84 2.13 23.85
CA ASN A 331 29.13 1.48 24.03
C ASN A 331 30.25 2.50 24.24
N THR A 332 30.27 3.59 23.44
CA THR A 332 31.23 4.68 23.63
C THR A 332 31.04 5.40 24.98
N MET A 333 29.80 5.51 25.46
CA MET A 333 29.48 6.08 26.77
C MET A 333 29.67 5.10 27.94
N HIS A 334 30.09 3.85 27.67
CA HIS A 334 30.21 2.78 28.66
C HIS A 334 28.89 2.39 29.35
N LEU A 335 27.77 2.48 28.61
CA LEU A 335 26.40 2.16 29.04
C LEU A 335 25.82 0.88 28.41
N GLY A 336 26.62 0.16 27.62
CA GLY A 336 26.22 -1.02 26.84
C GLY A 336 25.89 -2.30 27.63
N GLY A 337 25.75 -2.24 28.96
CA GLY A 337 25.58 -3.43 29.80
C GLY A 337 24.16 -3.65 30.32
N GLY A 338 23.51 -4.73 29.87
CA GLY A 338 22.31 -5.32 30.48
C GLY A 338 20.97 -4.96 29.80
N PRO A 339 19.95 -5.82 29.95
CA PRO A 339 18.59 -5.51 29.49
C PRO A 339 18.05 -4.35 30.33
N ALA A 340 17.87 -3.19 29.71
CA ALA A 340 17.18 -2.09 30.36
C ALA A 340 15.67 -2.35 30.27
N LYS A 341 14.92 -1.82 31.26
CA LYS A 341 13.48 -1.74 31.11
C LYS A 341 13.18 -0.82 29.92
N PRO A 342 12.18 -1.12 29.09
CA PRO A 342 11.83 -0.30 27.94
C PRO A 342 11.07 0.95 28.42
N ILE A 343 11.80 1.91 29.01
CA ILE A 343 11.27 3.18 29.54
C ILE A 343 11.72 4.37 28.69
N GLY A 344 12.31 4.10 27.54
CA GLY A 344 12.83 5.12 26.65
C GLY A 344 11.73 5.86 25.92
N ASN A 345 11.91 7.16 25.76
CA ASN A 345 10.99 8.05 25.06
C ASN A 345 11.76 8.90 24.06
N GLY A 346 11.19 9.17 22.90
CA GLY A 346 11.84 10.01 21.91
C GLY A 346 10.86 10.60 20.91
N TRP A 347 11.38 11.48 20.09
CA TRP A 347 10.66 12.02 18.96
C TRP A 347 11.61 12.25 17.78
N VAL A 348 11.04 12.18 16.57
CA VAL A 348 11.74 12.34 15.31
C VAL A 348 10.93 13.25 14.41
N GLU A 349 11.58 14.23 13.81
CA GLU A 349 11.11 14.89 12.60
C GLU A 349 11.92 14.39 11.43
N ALA A 350 11.19 13.92 10.42
CA ALA A 350 11.77 13.53 9.16
C ALA A 350 11.04 14.18 7.99
N ARG A 351 11.73 14.33 6.88
CA ARG A 351 11.16 14.74 5.60
C ARG A 351 11.64 13.84 4.48
N TYR A 352 10.75 13.64 3.52
CA TYR A 352 11.05 12.98 2.26
C TYR A 352 11.11 14.04 1.17
N ASP A 353 12.22 14.09 0.43
CA ASP A 353 12.49 15.12 -0.57
C ASP A 353 13.21 14.50 -1.77
N ASN A 354 12.46 14.21 -2.83
CA ASN A 354 12.99 13.79 -4.13
C ASN A 354 14.09 12.73 -4.06
N ASP A 355 13.75 11.54 -3.54
CA ASP A 355 14.61 10.37 -3.31
C ASP A 355 15.50 10.38 -2.05
N GLN A 356 15.47 11.47 -1.27
CA GLN A 356 16.18 11.57 0.00
C GLN A 356 15.23 11.46 1.19
N PHE A 357 15.70 10.81 2.24
CA PHE A 357 15.03 10.79 3.54
C PHE A 357 15.92 11.47 4.56
N ILE A 358 15.43 12.54 5.17
CA ILE A 358 16.22 13.44 6.02
C ILE A 358 15.57 13.47 7.40
N ILE A 359 16.30 13.02 8.41
CA ILE A 359 15.99 13.20 9.82
C ILE A 359 16.56 14.56 10.24
N SER A 360 15.68 15.55 10.35
CA SER A 360 16.03 16.93 10.73
C SER A 360 16.10 17.15 12.23
N SER A 361 15.49 16.26 13.00
CA SER A 361 15.55 16.27 14.45
C SER A 361 15.32 14.86 14.99
N LEU A 362 16.17 14.41 15.89
CA LEU A 362 15.99 13.20 16.68
C LEU A 362 16.34 13.56 18.11
N HIS A 363 15.43 13.31 19.04
CA HIS A 363 15.72 13.31 20.47
C HIS A 363 15.24 11.99 21.06
N TYR A 364 16.08 11.37 21.87
CA TYR A 364 15.76 10.10 22.51
C TYR A 364 16.37 10.05 23.89
N PHE A 365 15.54 9.78 24.89
CA PHE A 365 15.99 9.57 26.25
C PHE A 365 15.79 8.11 26.64
N ASN A 366 16.86 7.44 27.04
CA ASN A 366 16.79 6.14 27.69
C ASN A 366 18.06 5.89 28.50
N ARG A 367 18.02 4.95 29.45
CA ARG A 367 19.18 4.54 30.27
C ARG A 367 19.86 5.73 30.97
N GLY A 368 19.09 6.74 31.36
CA GLY A 368 19.60 7.97 32.00
C GLY A 368 20.42 8.88 31.08
N THR A 369 20.29 8.72 29.76
CA THR A 369 21.05 9.44 28.75
C THR A 369 20.13 10.01 27.68
N TYR A 370 20.40 11.23 27.26
CA TYR A 370 19.78 11.87 26.11
C TYR A 370 20.66 11.68 24.88
N ALA A 371 20.06 11.25 23.78
CA ALA A 371 20.66 11.15 22.46
C ALA A 371 19.97 12.13 21.52
N TYR A 372 20.78 12.86 20.77
CA TYR A 372 20.38 13.90 19.82
C TYR A 372 20.97 13.53 18.47
N GLY A 373 20.21 13.60 17.38
CA GLY A 373 20.75 13.20 16.09
C GLY A 373 20.15 13.88 14.88
N LEU A 374 20.93 13.81 13.81
CA LEU A 374 20.58 14.24 12.45
C LEU A 374 21.10 13.16 11.51
N ALA A 375 20.33 12.81 10.49
CA ALA A 375 20.77 11.85 9.48
C ALA A 375 20.10 12.11 8.14
N THR A 376 20.78 11.69 7.07
CA THR A 376 20.25 11.70 5.71
C THR A 376 20.54 10.36 5.07
N VAL A 377 19.52 9.80 4.44
CA VAL A 377 19.66 8.71 3.48
C VAL A 377 19.55 9.30 2.09
N HIS A 378 20.57 9.08 1.27
CA HIS A 378 20.64 9.53 -0.11
C HIS A 378 20.30 8.40 -1.08
N ASP A 379 19.62 8.75 -2.17
CA ASP A 379 19.35 7.84 -3.29
C ASP A 379 18.63 6.57 -2.84
N LEU A 380 17.41 6.72 -2.33
CA LEU A 380 16.58 5.62 -1.86
C LEU A 380 16.23 4.58 -2.94
N ARG A 381 16.49 4.89 -4.21
CA ARG A 381 16.34 3.94 -5.33
C ARG A 381 17.34 2.79 -5.24
N LYS A 382 18.47 3.01 -4.55
CA LYS A 382 19.52 2.00 -4.35
C LYS A 382 19.30 1.13 -3.11
N TYR A 383 18.17 1.26 -2.39
CA TYR A 383 17.93 0.49 -1.18
C TYR A 383 18.18 -1.02 -1.37
N PRO A 384 18.89 -1.71 -0.45
CA PRO A 384 19.44 -1.23 0.83
C PRO A 384 20.86 -0.62 0.74
N LYS A 385 21.40 -0.41 -0.48
CA LYS A 385 22.73 0.18 -0.73
C LYS A 385 22.74 1.71 -0.79
N SER A 386 21.62 2.35 -0.45
CA SER A 386 21.52 3.80 -0.31
C SER A 386 22.54 4.32 0.69
N SER A 387 23.15 5.48 0.40
CA SER A 387 24.17 6.08 1.26
C SER A 387 23.51 6.62 2.53
N LEU A 388 24.11 6.39 3.67
CA LEU A 388 23.65 6.89 4.97
C LEU A 388 24.73 7.81 5.53
N GLU A 389 24.37 9.04 5.87
CA GLU A 389 25.24 10.00 6.54
C GLU A 389 24.52 10.58 7.75
N GLY A 390 25.21 10.75 8.88
CA GLY A 390 24.56 11.32 10.05
C GLY A 390 25.49 11.54 11.23
N THR A 391 24.93 12.12 12.29
CA THR A 391 25.62 12.34 13.55
C THR A 391 24.65 12.09 14.69
N LEU A 392 25.11 11.36 15.70
CA LEU A 392 24.37 11.11 16.93
C LEU A 392 25.25 11.52 18.12
N ALA A 393 24.69 12.30 19.05
CA ALA A 393 25.39 12.78 20.22
C ALA A 393 24.62 12.45 21.49
N GLY A 394 25.32 11.90 22.49
CA GLY A 394 24.78 11.47 23.77
C GLY A 394 25.29 12.31 24.93
N THR A 395 24.43 12.56 25.92
CA THR A 395 24.78 13.24 27.18
C THR A 395 23.95 12.74 28.36
N PHE A 396 24.54 12.76 29.55
CA PHE A 396 23.89 12.31 30.79
C PHE A 396 22.88 13.30 31.38
N ARG A 397 22.87 14.56 30.91
CA ARG A 397 21.97 15.60 31.42
C ARG A 397 21.19 16.23 30.27
N PRO A 398 19.92 16.62 30.47
CA PRO A 398 19.21 17.39 29.47
C PRO A 398 19.97 18.67 29.16
N LEU A 399 20.04 19.08 27.89
CA LEU A 399 20.76 20.29 27.49
C LEU A 399 20.13 21.55 28.13
N SER A 400 18.81 21.53 28.32
CA SER A 400 18.05 22.60 28.98
C SER A 400 18.39 22.81 30.46
N GLU A 401 18.98 21.82 31.14
CA GLU A 401 19.41 21.91 32.54
C GLU A 401 20.82 22.44 32.71
N ILE A 402 21.59 22.56 31.63
CA ILE A 402 22.93 23.10 31.67
C ILE A 402 22.81 24.61 31.95
N LYS A 403 23.33 25.04 33.11
CA LYS A 403 23.35 26.46 33.50
C LYS A 403 24.25 27.23 32.53
N LEU A 404 23.64 27.84 31.53
CA LEU A 404 24.33 28.76 30.64
C LEU A 404 24.69 30.03 31.42
N PRO A 405 25.93 30.52 31.36
CA PRO A 405 26.25 31.82 31.92
C PRO A 405 25.42 32.89 31.20
N PHE A 406 24.84 33.82 31.96
CA PHE A 406 24.18 34.99 31.37
C PHE A 406 25.20 35.73 30.49
N PHE A 407 24.85 35.96 29.21
CA PHE A 407 25.71 36.59 28.19
C PHE A 407 26.95 35.78 27.75
N ALA A 408 26.96 34.46 27.88
CA ALA A 408 28.02 33.63 27.30
C ALA A 408 27.98 33.63 25.77
N ASP A 409 29.12 33.90 25.14
CA ASP A 409 29.32 33.67 23.70
C ASP A 409 29.14 32.18 23.38
N ALA A 410 28.68 31.86 22.16
CA ALA A 410 28.37 30.50 21.73
C ALA A 410 29.52 29.49 21.98
N ASP A 411 30.77 29.96 21.92
CA ASP A 411 31.97 29.14 22.15
C ASP A 411 32.12 28.70 23.62
N GLN A 412 31.71 29.53 24.58
CA GLN A 412 31.78 29.19 26.01
C GLN A 412 30.70 28.18 26.39
N ILE A 413 29.52 28.27 25.76
CA ILE A 413 28.46 27.27 25.86
C ILE A 413 28.95 25.93 25.31
N PHE A 414 29.59 25.96 24.13
CA PHE A 414 30.14 24.76 23.52
C PHE A 414 31.25 24.10 24.34
N SER A 415 32.12 24.87 24.98
CA SER A 415 33.17 24.31 25.85
C SER A 415 32.58 23.49 27.01
N VAL A 416 31.48 23.96 27.61
CA VAL A 416 30.77 23.22 28.68
C VAL A 416 30.09 21.96 28.12
N LEU A 417 29.48 22.06 26.94
CA LEU A 417 28.87 20.91 26.25
C LEU A 417 29.91 19.84 25.89
N GLN A 418 31.08 20.24 25.37
CA GLN A 418 32.14 19.33 24.95
C GLN A 418 32.64 18.43 26.08
N SER A 419 32.62 18.90 27.33
CA SER A 419 33.04 18.09 28.48
C SER A 419 32.08 16.96 28.84
N ASN A 420 30.83 16.99 28.37
CA ASN A 420 29.77 16.06 28.77
C ASN A 420 29.06 15.39 27.57
N LEU A 421 29.60 15.57 26.36
CA LEU A 421 29.00 15.10 25.12
C LEU A 421 29.88 14.01 24.50
N THR A 422 29.26 12.87 24.19
CA THR A 422 29.87 11.82 23.39
C THR A 422 29.21 11.83 22.02
N SER A 423 29.97 11.85 20.93
CA SER A 423 29.39 11.84 19.58
C SER A 423 29.94 10.72 18.72
N ILE A 424 29.07 10.21 17.84
CA ILE A 424 29.41 9.30 16.77
C ILE A 424 28.95 9.87 15.44
N VAL A 425 29.72 9.59 14.39
CA VAL A 425 29.34 9.83 12.99
C VAL A 425 28.86 8.51 12.40
N LEU A 426 27.79 8.61 11.63
CA LEU A 426 27.24 7.54 10.82
C LEU A 426 27.62 7.79 9.37
N ASP A 427 28.19 6.78 8.73
CA ASP A 427 28.56 6.79 7.30
C ASP A 427 28.34 5.40 6.69
N GLY A 428 28.45 5.28 5.36
CA GLY A 428 28.34 4.01 4.63
C GLY A 428 26.99 3.84 3.97
N THR A 429 26.42 2.63 4.02
CA THR A 429 25.12 2.33 3.43
C THR A 429 24.15 1.80 4.47
N ILE A 430 22.83 1.82 4.19
CA ILE A 430 21.83 1.23 5.10
C ILE A 430 22.17 -0.23 5.44
N GLU A 431 22.55 -1.04 4.45
CA GLU A 431 22.94 -2.44 4.68
C GLU A 431 24.22 -2.58 5.55
N LYS A 432 25.16 -1.63 5.46
CA LYS A 432 26.49 -1.70 6.08
C LYS A 432 26.91 -0.37 6.69
N PRO A 433 26.22 0.07 7.76
CA PRO A 433 26.53 1.32 8.42
C PRO A 433 27.88 1.23 9.14
N LYS A 434 28.62 2.33 9.14
CA LYS A 434 29.87 2.50 9.88
C LYS A 434 29.67 3.55 10.96
N TYR A 435 30.21 3.27 12.13
CA TYR A 435 30.12 4.15 13.30
C TYR A 435 31.53 4.55 13.72
N THR A 436 31.82 5.84 13.72
CA THR A 436 33.11 6.37 14.16
C THR A 436 32.90 7.36 15.30
N GLN A 437 33.63 7.17 16.40
CA GLN A 437 33.62 8.14 17.48
C GLN A 437 34.26 9.45 16.99
N GLN A 438 33.62 10.57 17.29
CA GLN A 438 34.09 11.89 16.92
C GLN A 438 34.18 12.78 18.16
N ALA A 439 35.20 13.63 18.24
CA ALA A 439 35.29 14.63 19.29
C ALA A 439 34.19 15.69 19.11
N ALA A 440 33.61 16.17 20.21
CA ALA A 440 32.55 17.19 20.16
C ALA A 440 32.98 18.50 19.47
N SER A 441 34.29 18.80 19.42
CA SER A 441 34.86 19.93 18.68
C SER A 441 34.77 19.80 17.16
N GLU A 442 34.66 18.57 16.66
CA GLU A 442 34.63 18.26 15.24
C GLU A 442 33.20 18.10 14.70
N LEU A 443 32.19 18.29 15.56
CA LEU A 443 30.79 18.27 15.15
C LEU A 443 30.52 19.26 14.02
N GLY A 444 29.78 18.80 13.02
CA GLY A 444 29.34 19.63 11.91
C GLY A 444 28.56 20.87 12.38
N SER A 445 28.58 21.93 11.57
CA SER A 445 27.88 23.18 11.89
C SER A 445 26.36 23.01 12.02
N ALA A 446 25.77 22.02 11.35
CA ALA A 446 24.36 21.66 11.48
C ALA A 446 24.06 21.10 12.88
N MET A 447 24.80 20.08 13.32
CA MET A 447 24.64 19.48 14.64
C MET A 447 24.91 20.49 15.77
N ARG A 448 25.92 21.35 15.60
CA ARG A 448 26.19 22.41 16.57
C ARG A 448 25.01 23.38 16.72
N ARG A 449 24.45 23.86 15.61
CA ARG A 449 23.27 24.74 15.64
C ARG A 449 22.06 24.05 16.27
N PHE A 450 21.85 22.77 15.96
CA PHE A 450 20.78 21.96 16.55
C PHE A 450 20.90 21.89 18.08
N LEU A 451 22.07 21.50 18.60
CA LEU A 451 22.32 21.41 20.05
C LEU A 451 22.21 22.77 20.75
N LEU A 452 22.67 23.86 20.12
CA LEU A 452 22.51 25.21 20.68
C LEU A 452 21.04 25.65 20.73
N GLY A 453 20.29 25.38 19.66
CA GLY A 453 18.86 25.70 19.61
C GLY A 453 18.12 25.07 20.80
N ASP A 454 18.36 23.79 21.04
CA ASP A 454 17.76 23.05 22.15
C ASP A 454 18.21 23.55 23.54
N ALA A 455 19.48 23.94 23.70
CA ALA A 455 19.96 24.52 24.96
C ALA A 455 19.30 25.88 25.29
N THR A 456 18.77 26.58 24.27
CA THR A 456 18.19 27.93 24.40
C THR A 456 16.67 28.00 24.42
N SER A 457 15.96 26.90 24.15
CA SER A 457 14.50 26.83 23.92
C SER A 457 13.62 26.95 25.18
N LYS A 458 14.07 27.66 26.24
CA LYS A 458 13.32 27.81 27.50
C LYS A 458 12.08 28.67 27.43
#